data_AF-A0AAI8C7M1-F1
#
_entry.id   AF-A0AAI8C7M1-F1
#
_cell.length_a   1.000
_cell.length_b   1.000
_cell.length_c   1.000
_cell.angle_alpha   90.00
_cell.angle_beta   90.00
_cell.angle_gamma   90.00
#
_symmetry.space_group_name_H-M   'P 1'
#
loop_
_entity.id
_entity.type
_entity.pdbx_description
1 polymer ?
#
loop_
_entity_poly.entity_id
_entity_poly.type
_entity_poly.pdbx_seq_one_letter_code
_entity_poly.pdbx_strand_id
1 'polypeptide(L)'
;MAIKLSKNEGVFRNELILTSDAKGNNIDSTLVNLFMLLKHNGIRPKQRASKGQSLEVDIEKIIHYFKALEEQGHFHGITENKQAVEIWIRQNLANFVNRGNLEKEKITSLKPIHLESYRIRNAKVLRDYFSADQVYLMLGQKPAIKEELKKYLVQGWDPQTNEFLQGNSLDVDSLGILHIIKNIKPGFIDSNSALNQINPLLPKQAELFCDDIHRLLVYKEIIPRSVLIEYIKTITSFHLALYSFKVINYLPKMIENNSIEVNDDWKVVVDVTDNFESKISQFAIKDAEINYNAIYNYLKAGFQINAILTVFDLDKNNSNNLI
;
A
#
# COMPACT_ATOMS: atom_id res chain seq x y z
N MET A 1 -27.31 14.12 -25.16
CA MET A 1 -26.01 13.86 -25.83
C MET A 1 -25.13 13.15 -24.81
N ALA A 2 -24.67 11.92 -25.07
CA ALA A 2 -23.83 11.21 -24.10
C ALA A 2 -22.46 11.90 -24.04
N ILE A 3 -22.10 12.44 -22.87
CA ILE A 3 -20.79 13.07 -22.66
C ILE A 3 -19.73 11.96 -22.78
N LYS A 4 -18.82 12.10 -23.74
CA LYS A 4 -17.72 11.14 -23.93
C LYS A 4 -16.66 11.42 -22.88
N LEU A 5 -16.55 10.54 -21.89
CA LEU A 5 -15.51 10.64 -20.86
C LEU A 5 -14.12 10.49 -21.49
N SER A 6 -13.20 11.36 -21.09
CA SER A 6 -11.78 11.23 -21.39
C SER A 6 -11.18 10.02 -20.66
N LYS A 7 -9.98 9.60 -21.09
CA LYS A 7 -9.24 8.50 -20.44
C LYS A 7 -8.96 8.78 -18.96
N ASN A 8 -8.80 10.04 -18.56
CA ASN A 8 -8.56 10.43 -17.17
C ASN A 8 -9.86 10.41 -16.36
N GLU A 9 -10.97 10.87 -16.95
CA GLU A 9 -12.29 10.83 -16.31
C GLU A 9 -12.82 9.40 -16.17
N GLY A 10 -12.48 8.50 -17.10
CA GLY A 10 -12.89 7.09 -17.05
C GLY A 10 -12.24 6.27 -15.91
N VAL A 11 -11.22 6.80 -15.23
CA VAL A 11 -10.65 6.18 -14.01
C VAL A 11 -11.37 6.68 -12.75
N PHE A 12 -12.16 7.76 -12.86
CA PHE A 12 -12.92 8.38 -11.77
C PHE A 12 -12.06 8.73 -10.55
N ARG A 13 -10.76 8.98 -10.75
CA ARG A 13 -9.81 9.30 -9.69
C ARG A 13 -9.82 10.80 -9.40
N ASN A 14 -9.79 11.13 -8.11
CA ASN A 14 -9.49 12.46 -7.62
C ASN A 14 -8.71 12.32 -6.31
N GLU A 15 -7.45 12.72 -6.33
CA GLU A 15 -6.50 12.57 -5.23
C GLU A 15 -6.91 13.34 -3.97
N LEU A 16 -7.73 14.39 -4.12
CA LEU A 16 -8.27 15.17 -3.00
C LEU A 16 -9.43 14.43 -2.28
N ILE A 17 -10.03 13.42 -2.92
CA ILE A 17 -11.20 12.69 -2.42
C ILE A 17 -10.77 11.28 -1.96
N LEU A 18 -10.24 10.50 -2.91
CA LEU A 18 -9.78 9.13 -2.74
C LEU A 18 -8.72 8.85 -3.79
N THR A 19 -7.49 8.59 -3.37
CA THR A 19 -6.39 8.38 -4.34
C THR A 19 -6.49 7.04 -5.05
N SER A 20 -7.14 6.04 -4.44
CA SER A 20 -7.21 4.67 -4.94
C SER A 20 -8.08 4.54 -6.18
N ASP A 21 -7.63 3.82 -7.21
CA ASP A 21 -8.50 3.47 -8.34
C ASP A 21 -9.50 2.36 -7.93
N ALA A 22 -10.65 2.30 -8.60
CA ALA A 22 -11.66 1.25 -8.43
C ALA A 22 -11.25 -0.09 -9.08
N LYS A 23 -10.16 -0.69 -8.56
CA LYS A 23 -9.61 -1.98 -9.02
C LYS A 23 -9.25 -2.87 -7.83
N GLY A 24 -9.15 -4.17 -8.10
CA GLY A 24 -8.68 -5.13 -7.10
C GLY A 24 -7.25 -4.79 -6.64
N ASN A 25 -7.10 -4.47 -5.36
CA ASN A 25 -5.83 -4.11 -4.75
C ASN A 25 -5.22 -5.30 -4.03
N ASN A 26 -3.93 -5.56 -4.27
CA ASN A 26 -3.15 -6.49 -3.46
C ASN A 26 -2.51 -5.69 -2.30
N ILE A 27 -2.78 -6.12 -1.06
CA ILE A 27 -2.28 -5.43 0.14
C ILE A 27 -0.76 -5.47 0.26
N ASP A 28 -0.09 -6.52 -0.23
CA ASP A 28 1.36 -6.56 -0.28
C ASP A 28 1.92 -5.50 -1.24
N SER A 29 1.31 -5.34 -2.43
CA SER A 29 1.69 -4.25 -3.36
C SER A 29 1.51 -2.88 -2.71
N THR A 30 0.44 -2.72 -1.93
CA THR A 30 0.12 -1.50 -1.19
C THR A 30 1.22 -1.20 -0.16
N LEU A 31 1.58 -2.17 0.68
CA LEU A 31 2.62 -1.97 1.69
C LEU A 31 4.00 -1.75 1.09
N VAL A 32 4.39 -2.49 0.05
CA VAL A 32 5.68 -2.29 -0.60
C VAL A 32 5.80 -0.87 -1.18
N ASN A 33 4.73 -0.36 -1.80
CA ASN A 33 4.72 1.00 -2.31
C ASN A 33 4.60 2.04 -1.17
N LEU A 34 3.92 1.72 -0.06
CA LEU A 34 3.87 2.56 1.13
C LEU A 34 5.27 2.72 1.73
N PHE A 35 6.07 1.65 1.78
CA PHE A 35 7.42 1.70 2.33
C PHE A 35 8.32 2.64 1.52
N MET A 36 8.17 2.62 0.19
CA MET A 36 8.81 3.62 -0.68
C MET A 36 8.36 5.04 -0.32
N LEU A 37 7.06 5.29 -0.15
CA LEU A 37 6.55 6.61 0.22
C LEU A 37 7.06 7.07 1.59
N LEU A 38 7.09 6.19 2.59
CA LEU A 38 7.62 6.47 3.92
C LEU A 38 9.11 6.82 3.87
N LYS A 39 9.88 6.10 3.05
CA LYS A 39 11.32 6.34 2.86
C LYS A 39 11.59 7.66 2.15
N HIS A 40 10.79 8.00 1.13
CA HIS A 40 10.96 9.17 0.27
C HIS A 40 9.98 10.31 0.59
N ASN A 41 9.45 10.35 1.82
CA ASN A 41 8.58 11.43 2.33
C ASN A 41 7.43 11.81 1.38
N GLY A 42 6.71 10.81 0.87
CA GLY A 42 5.55 10.99 0.01
C GLY A 42 5.85 11.14 -1.48
N ILE A 43 7.12 10.98 -1.88
CA ILE A 43 7.55 10.99 -3.29
C ILE A 43 7.60 9.54 -3.81
N ARG A 44 7.14 9.30 -5.05
CA ARG A 44 7.25 8.02 -5.76
C ARG A 44 8.41 8.01 -6.76
N PRO A 45 9.66 7.78 -6.31
CA PRO A 45 10.79 7.73 -7.22
C PRO A 45 10.62 6.64 -8.29
N LYS A 46 11.03 6.97 -9.51
CA LYS A 46 11.07 6.01 -10.61
C LYS A 46 12.35 5.21 -10.53
N GLN A 47 12.23 3.89 -10.56
CA GLN A 47 13.37 2.99 -10.59
C GLN A 47 14.03 3.04 -11.98
N ARG A 48 15.35 3.15 -12.01
CA ARG A 48 16.17 3.23 -13.22
C ARG A 48 17.13 2.06 -13.25
N ALA A 49 17.18 1.35 -14.38
CA ALA A 49 18.21 0.34 -14.62
C ALA A 49 19.56 1.00 -14.90
N SER A 50 20.62 0.34 -14.44
CA SER A 50 21.97 0.59 -14.94
C SER A 50 22.05 0.26 -16.44
N LYS A 51 22.94 0.94 -17.17
CA LYS A 51 23.08 0.78 -18.62
C LYS A 51 23.31 -0.70 -18.98
N GLY A 52 22.44 -1.27 -19.82
CA GLY A 52 22.52 -2.66 -20.27
C GLY A 52 21.92 -3.72 -19.35
N GLN A 53 21.32 -3.35 -18.21
CA GLN A 53 20.67 -4.30 -17.30
C GLN A 53 19.14 -4.21 -17.34
N SER A 54 18.46 -5.35 -17.20
CA SER A 54 17.01 -5.39 -17.01
C SER A 54 16.63 -4.96 -15.60
N LEU A 55 15.57 -4.15 -15.51
CA LEU A 55 14.87 -3.86 -14.25
C LEU A 55 14.08 -5.06 -13.72
N GLU A 56 13.76 -6.02 -14.59
CA GLU A 56 13.01 -7.21 -14.19
C GLU A 56 13.89 -8.08 -13.28
N VAL A 57 13.29 -8.51 -12.19
CA VAL A 57 13.87 -9.44 -11.22
C VAL A 57 13.02 -10.69 -11.23
N ASP A 58 13.62 -11.80 -11.63
CA ASP A 58 13.08 -13.15 -11.56
C ASP A 58 13.72 -13.92 -10.39
N ILE A 59 13.31 -15.17 -10.22
CA ILE A 59 13.77 -15.99 -9.11
C ILE A 59 15.24 -16.39 -9.29
N GLU A 60 15.67 -16.63 -10.52
CA GLU A 60 17.04 -16.96 -10.88
C GLU A 60 18.00 -15.84 -10.47
N LYS A 61 17.61 -14.58 -10.69
CA LYS A 61 18.39 -13.40 -10.27
C LYS A 61 18.50 -13.29 -8.76
N ILE A 62 17.44 -13.59 -8.01
CA ILE A 62 17.50 -13.63 -6.53
C ILE A 62 18.42 -14.76 -6.05
N ILE A 63 18.31 -15.97 -6.63
CA ILE A 63 19.21 -17.09 -6.32
C ILE A 63 20.67 -16.71 -6.63
N HIS A 64 20.91 -16.02 -7.74
CA HIS A 64 22.25 -15.53 -8.09
C HIS A 64 22.80 -14.55 -7.03
N TYR A 65 21.96 -13.68 -6.47
CA TYR A 65 22.36 -12.82 -5.36
C TYR A 65 22.74 -13.62 -4.10
N PHE A 66 21.98 -14.67 -3.77
CA PHE A 66 22.34 -15.55 -2.65
C PHE A 66 23.65 -16.31 -2.88
N LYS A 67 23.93 -16.75 -4.10
CA LYS A 67 25.22 -17.37 -4.44
C LYS A 67 26.38 -16.41 -4.26
N ALA A 68 26.25 -15.17 -4.71
CA ALA A 68 27.27 -14.15 -4.51
C ALA A 68 27.50 -13.86 -3.00
N LEU A 69 26.45 -13.95 -2.19
CA LEU A 69 26.57 -13.81 -0.72
C LEU A 69 27.22 -15.05 -0.07
N GLU A 70 27.01 -16.25 -0.61
CA GLU A 70 27.71 -17.48 -0.20
C GLU A 70 29.21 -17.38 -0.51
N GLU A 71 29.59 -16.90 -1.70
CA GLU A 71 31.00 -16.67 -2.08
C GLU A 71 31.69 -15.63 -1.17
N GLN A 72 30.92 -14.69 -0.62
CA GLN A 72 31.38 -13.68 0.35
C GLN A 72 31.44 -14.21 1.80
N GLY A 73 31.02 -15.46 2.04
CA GLY A 73 31.00 -16.07 3.37
C GLY A 73 29.83 -15.65 4.26
N HIS A 74 28.80 -14.99 3.71
CA HIS A 74 27.60 -14.61 4.45
C HIS A 74 26.56 -15.75 4.53
N PHE A 75 26.60 -16.71 3.62
CA PHE A 75 25.73 -17.87 3.57
C PHE A 75 26.53 -19.15 3.34
N HIS A 76 25.93 -20.29 3.66
CA HIS A 76 26.47 -21.62 3.38
C HIS A 76 25.36 -22.56 2.91
N GLY A 77 25.64 -23.40 1.92
CA GLY A 77 24.74 -24.43 1.41
C GLY A 77 23.73 -23.93 0.36
N ILE A 78 23.87 -22.71 -0.18
CA ILE A 78 22.98 -22.16 -1.21
C ILE A 78 23.14 -22.94 -2.52
N THR A 79 24.40 -23.16 -2.93
CA THR A 79 24.70 -23.89 -4.17
C THR A 79 24.32 -25.36 -4.07
N GLU A 80 24.52 -25.97 -2.90
CA GLU A 80 24.20 -27.37 -2.62
C GLU A 80 22.68 -27.62 -2.51
N ASN A 81 21.93 -26.67 -1.95
CA ASN A 81 20.51 -26.81 -1.65
C ASN A 81 19.62 -25.85 -2.45
N LYS A 82 19.91 -25.68 -3.75
CA LYS A 82 19.20 -24.72 -4.62
C LYS A 82 17.67 -24.83 -4.53
N GLN A 83 17.12 -26.05 -4.49
CA GLN A 83 15.67 -26.26 -4.41
C GLN A 83 15.07 -25.75 -3.10
N ALA A 84 15.75 -25.95 -1.96
CA ALA A 84 15.30 -25.44 -0.67
C ALA A 84 15.34 -23.90 -0.63
N VAL A 85 16.37 -23.29 -1.22
CA VAL A 85 16.49 -21.83 -1.35
C VAL A 85 15.36 -21.26 -2.20
N GLU A 86 15.04 -21.90 -3.33
CA GLU A 86 13.90 -21.51 -4.16
C GLU A 86 12.58 -21.57 -3.38
N ILE A 87 12.34 -22.64 -2.61
CA ILE A 87 11.14 -22.76 -1.77
C ILE A 87 11.09 -21.64 -0.72
N TRP A 88 12.21 -21.35 -0.05
CA TRP A 88 12.28 -20.27 0.93
C TRP A 88 12.01 -18.90 0.30
N ILE A 89 12.59 -18.60 -0.86
CA ILE A 89 12.30 -17.36 -1.60
C ILE A 89 10.80 -17.25 -1.90
N ARG A 90 10.20 -18.35 -2.41
CA ARG A 90 8.79 -18.40 -2.80
C ARG A 90 7.83 -18.25 -1.64
N GLN A 91 8.18 -18.78 -0.47
CA GLN A 91 7.28 -18.80 0.69
C GLN A 91 7.48 -17.62 1.62
N ASN A 92 8.70 -17.14 1.79
CA ASN A 92 9.05 -16.21 2.87
C ASN A 92 9.53 -14.85 2.34
N LEU A 93 10.26 -14.80 1.24
CA LEU A 93 11.01 -13.58 0.86
C LEU A 93 10.37 -12.79 -0.27
N ALA A 94 9.66 -13.43 -1.20
CA ALA A 94 9.14 -12.77 -2.40
C ALA A 94 7.62 -12.95 -2.58
N ASN A 95 7.02 -11.96 -3.22
CA ASN A 95 5.63 -11.95 -3.67
C ASN A 95 5.55 -12.24 -5.16
N PHE A 96 4.48 -12.92 -5.58
CA PHE A 96 4.27 -13.37 -6.95
C PHE A 96 2.88 -12.97 -7.46
N VAL A 97 2.79 -12.69 -8.75
CA VAL A 97 1.53 -12.60 -9.49
C VAL A 97 1.36 -13.86 -10.33
N ASN A 98 0.12 -14.30 -10.55
CA ASN A 98 -0.22 -15.54 -11.26
C ASN A 98 0.47 -16.77 -10.65
N ARG A 99 0.54 -16.83 -9.31
CA ARG A 99 1.21 -17.92 -8.60
C ARG A 99 0.67 -19.29 -9.04
N GLY A 100 1.55 -20.22 -9.35
CA GLY A 100 1.20 -21.56 -9.85
C GLY A 100 0.95 -21.65 -11.36
N ASN A 101 0.95 -20.52 -12.09
CA ASN A 101 0.94 -20.53 -13.55
C ASN A 101 2.38 -20.44 -14.08
N LEU A 102 2.99 -21.58 -14.41
CA LEU A 102 4.42 -21.65 -14.78
C LEU A 102 4.84 -20.69 -15.92
N GLU A 103 3.94 -20.36 -16.85
CA GLU A 103 4.26 -19.47 -17.99
C GLU A 103 4.09 -17.98 -17.66
N LYS A 104 3.20 -17.65 -16.71
CA LYS A 104 2.79 -16.26 -16.41
C LYS A 104 3.19 -15.80 -15.01
N GLU A 105 3.71 -16.70 -14.20
CA GLU A 105 4.15 -16.40 -12.84
C GLU A 105 5.34 -15.44 -12.89
N LYS A 106 5.23 -14.36 -12.13
CA LYS A 106 6.28 -13.35 -12.03
C LYS A 106 6.43 -12.88 -10.61
N ILE A 107 7.66 -12.62 -10.20
CA ILE A 107 7.92 -11.88 -8.96
C ILE A 107 7.35 -10.47 -9.10
N THR A 108 6.67 -9.98 -8.07
CA THR A 108 6.22 -8.59 -8.00
C THR A 108 7.18 -7.75 -7.16
N SER A 109 7.63 -8.28 -6.03
CA SER A 109 8.48 -7.60 -5.03
C SER A 109 9.01 -8.58 -3.99
N LEU A 110 9.91 -8.12 -3.12
CA LEU A 110 10.10 -8.78 -1.83
C LEU A 110 8.87 -8.60 -0.92
N LYS A 111 8.69 -9.50 0.04
CA LYS A 111 7.64 -9.36 1.05
C LYS A 111 7.84 -8.08 1.86
N PRO A 112 6.76 -7.37 2.23
CA PRO A 112 6.83 -6.11 2.97
C PRO A 112 7.14 -6.31 4.47
N ILE A 113 8.27 -6.92 4.80
CA ILE A 113 8.69 -7.20 6.19
C ILE A 113 9.61 -6.10 6.75
N HIS A 114 10.38 -5.45 5.87
CA HIS A 114 11.30 -4.38 6.23
C HIS A 114 11.10 -3.17 5.32
N LEU A 115 11.40 -1.96 5.81
CA LEU A 115 11.20 -0.71 5.05
C LEU A 115 11.90 -0.75 3.68
N GLU A 116 13.01 -1.47 3.56
CA GLU A 116 13.83 -1.53 2.36
C GLU A 116 13.35 -2.57 1.32
N SER A 117 12.29 -3.35 1.61
CA SER A 117 11.75 -4.38 0.71
C SER A 117 11.38 -3.84 -0.68
N TYR A 118 11.06 -2.53 -0.80
CA TYR A 118 10.69 -1.91 -2.08
C TYR A 118 11.84 -1.81 -3.10
N ARG A 119 13.10 -2.01 -2.68
CA ARG A 119 14.27 -1.91 -3.57
C ARG A 119 14.29 -2.96 -4.67
N ILE A 120 13.71 -4.13 -4.39
CA ILE A 120 13.52 -5.20 -5.37
C ILE A 120 12.04 -5.30 -5.68
N ARG A 121 11.69 -4.87 -6.89
CA ARG A 121 10.32 -4.92 -7.40
C ARG A 121 10.28 -4.87 -8.90
N ASN A 122 9.20 -5.42 -9.45
CA ASN A 122 8.82 -5.30 -10.84
C ASN A 122 7.65 -4.33 -10.96
N ALA A 123 7.93 -3.03 -11.08
CA ALA A 123 6.93 -1.95 -11.03
C ALA A 123 5.77 -2.09 -12.04
N LYS A 124 5.97 -2.82 -13.15
CA LYS A 124 4.91 -3.09 -14.13
C LYS A 124 3.78 -3.95 -13.55
N VAL A 125 4.12 -4.94 -12.73
CA VAL A 125 3.19 -5.91 -12.13
C VAL A 125 2.89 -5.63 -10.65
N LEU A 126 3.74 -4.85 -9.96
CA LEU A 126 3.49 -4.35 -8.59
C LEU A 126 2.53 -3.14 -8.60
N ARG A 127 1.34 -3.30 -9.18
CA ARG A 127 0.32 -2.24 -9.15
C ARG A 127 -0.43 -2.31 -7.82
N ASP A 128 -0.49 -1.16 -7.14
CA ASP A 128 -1.31 -0.92 -5.95
C ASP A 128 -2.49 0.01 -6.26
N TYR A 129 -2.63 0.44 -7.52
CA TYR A 129 -3.63 1.40 -7.97
C TYR A 129 -3.78 2.61 -7.03
N PHE A 130 -2.64 3.14 -6.57
CA PHE A 130 -2.54 4.31 -5.70
C PHE A 130 -3.17 4.16 -4.30
N SER A 131 -3.47 2.94 -3.87
CA SER A 131 -3.89 2.67 -2.49
C SER A 131 -2.83 3.00 -1.45
N ALA A 132 -1.54 2.85 -1.77
CA ALA A 132 -0.49 3.24 -0.84
C ALA A 132 -0.42 4.76 -0.63
N ASP A 133 -0.87 5.55 -1.62
CA ASP A 133 -0.97 7.01 -1.46
C ASP A 133 -2.03 7.33 -0.42
N GLN A 134 -3.20 6.68 -0.50
CA GLN A 134 -4.28 6.87 0.47
C GLN A 134 -3.81 6.53 1.88
N VAL A 135 -3.12 5.39 2.05
CA VAL A 135 -2.58 4.97 3.35
C VAL A 135 -1.53 5.96 3.86
N TYR A 136 -0.65 6.45 3.00
CA TYR A 136 0.35 7.46 3.36
C TYR A 136 -0.33 8.77 3.83
N LEU A 137 -1.37 9.23 3.12
CA LEU A 137 -2.16 10.39 3.51
C LEU A 137 -2.85 10.18 4.86
N MET A 138 -3.46 9.01 5.08
CA MET A 138 -4.10 8.67 6.35
C MET A 138 -3.12 8.67 7.52
N LEU A 139 -1.92 8.10 7.35
CA LEU A 139 -0.84 8.20 8.35
C LEU A 139 -0.38 9.64 8.60
N GLY A 140 -0.51 10.51 7.60
CA GLY A 140 -0.23 11.95 7.69
C GLY A 140 -1.07 12.66 8.75
N GLN A 141 -2.24 12.13 9.11
CA GLN A 141 -3.12 12.69 10.14
C GLN A 141 -2.45 12.73 11.53
N LYS A 142 -1.61 11.73 11.85
CA LYS A 142 -0.81 11.69 13.08
C LYS A 142 0.68 11.48 12.74
N PRO A 143 1.44 12.55 12.46
CA PRO A 143 2.84 12.45 12.05
C PRO A 143 3.74 11.65 13.01
N ALA A 144 3.49 11.74 14.32
CA ALA A 144 4.23 10.98 15.33
C ALA A 144 4.09 9.46 15.13
N ILE A 145 2.89 8.97 14.80
CA ILE A 145 2.64 7.54 14.57
C ILE A 145 3.23 7.10 13.24
N LYS A 146 3.15 7.93 12.20
CA LYS A 146 3.84 7.67 10.92
C LYS A 146 5.34 7.45 11.12
N GLU A 147 5.98 8.31 11.91
CA GLU A 147 7.40 8.18 12.22
C GLU A 147 7.70 7.00 13.14
N GLU A 148 6.81 6.66 14.08
CA GLU A 148 6.94 5.45 14.88
C GLU A 148 6.92 4.18 14.03
N LEU A 149 5.94 4.06 13.11
CA LEU A 149 5.86 2.95 12.17
C LEU A 149 7.12 2.88 11.30
N LYS A 150 7.58 4.01 10.76
CA LYS A 150 8.80 4.08 9.96
C LYS A 150 10.04 3.62 10.75
N LYS A 151 10.17 4.02 12.02
CA LYS A 151 11.26 3.59 12.91
C LYS A 151 11.21 2.10 13.18
N TYR A 152 10.03 1.53 13.41
CA TYR A 152 9.87 0.08 13.57
C TYR A 152 10.31 -0.66 12.30
N LEU A 153 9.85 -0.22 11.13
CA LEU A 153 10.13 -0.86 9.84
C LEU A 153 11.62 -0.85 9.46
N VAL A 154 12.44 0.08 9.99
CA VAL A 154 13.89 0.20 9.69
C VAL A 154 14.80 -0.46 10.73
N GLN A 155 14.26 -1.01 11.83
CA GLN A 155 15.11 -1.60 12.88
C GLN A 155 16.06 -2.67 12.32
N GLY A 156 17.29 -2.69 12.86
CA GLY A 156 18.33 -3.64 12.45
C GLY A 156 19.11 -3.24 11.19
N TRP A 157 18.77 -2.13 10.55
CA TRP A 157 19.44 -1.65 9.34
C TRP A 157 19.83 -0.17 9.47
N ASP A 158 21.09 0.16 9.14
CA ASP A 158 21.51 1.53 8.95
C ASP A 158 21.35 1.94 7.48
N PRO A 159 20.38 2.81 7.14
CA PRO A 159 20.16 3.25 5.78
C PRO A 159 21.27 4.16 5.23
N GLN A 160 22.14 4.75 6.07
CA GLN A 160 23.22 5.61 5.62
C GLN A 160 24.41 4.78 5.15
N THR A 161 24.81 3.79 5.95
CA THR A 161 25.96 2.92 5.65
C THR A 161 25.59 1.67 4.83
N ASN A 162 24.30 1.33 4.74
CA ASN A 162 23.81 0.04 4.21
C ASN A 162 24.41 -1.16 4.95
N GLU A 163 24.53 -1.04 6.28
CA GLU A 163 25.07 -2.06 7.15
C GLU A 163 24.07 -2.47 8.24
N PHE A 164 24.29 -3.67 8.78
CA PHE A 164 23.50 -4.17 9.91
C PHE A 164 23.90 -3.44 11.19
N LEU A 165 22.90 -3.05 11.99
CA LEU A 165 23.15 -2.51 13.32
C LEU A 165 23.49 -3.65 14.29
N GLN A 166 24.65 -3.57 14.95
CA GLN A 166 25.08 -4.57 15.92
C GLN A 166 24.12 -4.62 17.12
N GLY A 167 23.78 -5.84 17.57
CA GLY A 167 23.00 -6.07 18.79
C GLY A 167 21.49 -6.26 18.60
N ASN A 168 20.95 -6.14 17.39
CA ASN A 168 19.53 -6.43 17.12
C ASN A 168 19.32 -7.88 16.70
N SER A 169 18.44 -8.60 17.42
CA SER A 169 17.94 -9.91 16.98
C SER A 169 16.90 -9.69 15.88
N LEU A 170 17.32 -9.84 14.62
CA LEU A 170 16.41 -9.89 13.48
C LEU A 170 15.98 -11.34 13.22
N ASP A 171 14.73 -11.53 12.81
CA ASP A 171 14.25 -12.82 12.34
C ASP A 171 14.91 -13.21 11.00
N VAL A 172 14.89 -14.50 10.69
CA VAL A 172 15.55 -15.08 9.51
C VAL A 172 15.04 -14.46 8.20
N ASP A 173 13.76 -14.13 8.11
CA ASP A 173 13.18 -13.57 6.88
C ASP A 173 13.59 -12.11 6.70
N SER A 174 13.64 -11.33 7.77
CA SER A 174 14.19 -9.97 7.77
C SER A 174 15.67 -9.97 7.40
N LEU A 175 16.48 -10.86 7.99
CA LEU A 175 17.89 -11.01 7.63
C LEU A 175 18.07 -11.40 6.17
N GLY A 176 17.27 -12.35 5.67
CA GLY A 176 17.26 -12.76 4.28
C GLY A 176 17.00 -11.58 3.34
N ILE A 177 15.95 -10.80 3.60
CA ILE A 177 15.64 -9.59 2.82
C ILE A 177 16.81 -8.59 2.85
N LEU A 178 17.33 -8.27 4.03
CA LEU A 178 18.40 -7.29 4.21
C LEU A 178 19.71 -7.71 3.52
N HIS A 179 20.06 -8.98 3.57
CA HIS A 179 21.22 -9.50 2.88
C HIS A 179 21.09 -9.37 1.35
N ILE A 180 19.92 -9.71 0.79
CA ILE A 180 19.70 -9.55 -0.65
C ILE A 180 19.86 -8.08 -1.06
N ILE A 181 19.28 -7.14 -0.32
CA ILE A 181 19.32 -5.71 -0.70
C ILE A 181 20.67 -5.04 -0.47
N LYS A 182 21.52 -5.58 0.43
CA LYS A 182 22.81 -4.97 0.81
C LYS A 182 23.66 -4.63 -0.41
N ASN A 183 23.70 -5.56 -1.37
CA ASN A 183 24.51 -5.44 -2.57
C ASN A 183 23.74 -4.85 -3.78
N ILE A 184 22.45 -4.53 -3.63
CA ILE A 184 21.60 -4.04 -4.72
C ILE A 184 21.35 -2.56 -4.52
N LYS A 185 22.00 -1.71 -5.32
CA LYS A 185 21.77 -0.27 -5.33
C LYS A 185 20.92 0.10 -6.56
N PRO A 186 19.57 0.02 -6.49
CA PRO A 186 18.75 0.46 -7.60
C PRO A 186 18.90 1.97 -7.78
N GLY A 187 19.06 2.41 -9.04
CA GLY A 187 19.00 3.83 -9.34
C GLY A 187 17.57 4.33 -9.15
N PHE A 188 17.42 5.49 -8.51
CA PHE A 188 16.14 6.19 -8.40
C PHE A 188 16.26 7.57 -9.01
N ILE A 189 15.21 7.99 -9.72
CA ILE A 189 15.06 9.37 -10.19
C ILE A 189 13.84 9.94 -9.48
N ASP A 190 14.00 11.11 -8.90
CA ASP A 190 12.90 11.82 -8.25
C ASP A 190 11.78 12.11 -9.26
N SER A 191 10.56 12.08 -8.74
CA SER A 191 9.35 12.37 -9.48
C SER A 191 8.73 13.65 -8.95
N ASN A 192 8.06 14.43 -9.81
CA ASN A 192 7.36 15.64 -9.39
C ASN A 192 6.06 15.38 -8.60
N SER A 193 5.71 14.13 -8.28
CA SER A 193 4.53 13.82 -7.47
C SER A 193 4.86 13.92 -5.98
N ALA A 194 4.25 14.89 -5.29
CA ALA A 194 4.34 15.05 -3.85
C ALA A 194 2.94 15.02 -3.23
N LEU A 195 2.73 14.09 -2.29
CA LEU A 195 1.44 13.91 -1.59
C LEU A 195 1.26 14.87 -0.40
N ASN A 196 2.31 15.60 -0.02
CA ASN A 196 2.36 16.30 1.28
C ASN A 196 1.44 17.54 1.38
N GLN A 197 0.75 17.92 0.30
CA GLN A 197 -0.21 19.03 0.26
C GLN A 197 -1.67 18.55 0.29
N ILE A 198 -1.90 17.23 0.33
CA ILE A 198 -3.23 16.64 0.42
C ILE A 198 -3.47 16.18 1.85
N ASN A 199 -4.65 16.51 2.37
CA ASN A 199 -5.19 15.98 3.62
C ASN A 199 -6.27 14.93 3.31
N PRO A 200 -6.42 13.88 4.13
CA PRO A 200 -7.53 12.95 4.00
C PRO A 200 -8.87 13.67 4.13
N LEU A 201 -9.79 13.43 3.19
CA LEU A 201 -11.17 13.93 3.23
C LEU A 201 -11.91 13.52 4.52
N LEU A 202 -11.59 12.35 5.07
CA LEU A 202 -12.16 11.85 6.34
C LEU A 202 -11.11 11.82 7.45
N PRO A 203 -10.79 12.97 8.08
CA PRO A 203 -9.70 13.07 9.07
C PRO A 203 -9.94 12.19 10.30
N LYS A 204 -11.20 12.08 10.77
CA LYS A 204 -11.55 11.22 11.92
C LYS A 204 -11.32 9.74 11.64
N GLN A 205 -11.61 9.27 10.43
CA GLN A 205 -11.35 7.87 10.03
C GLN A 205 -9.85 7.60 9.88
N ALA A 206 -9.09 8.58 9.36
CA ALA A 206 -7.63 8.51 9.28
C ALA A 206 -6.97 8.49 10.67
N GLU A 207 -7.53 9.24 11.62
CA GLU A 207 -7.09 9.25 13.01
C GLU A 207 -7.31 7.88 13.68
N LEU A 208 -8.49 7.26 13.52
CA LEU A 208 -8.75 5.91 14.04
C LEU A 208 -7.73 4.90 13.50
N PHE A 209 -7.42 4.97 12.21
CA PHE A 209 -6.39 4.11 11.60
C PHE A 209 -5.01 4.32 12.25
N CYS A 210 -4.60 5.57 12.47
CA CYS A 210 -3.35 5.87 13.15
C CYS A 210 -3.33 5.30 14.58
N ASP A 211 -4.43 5.41 15.31
CA ASP A 211 -4.50 4.90 16.67
C ASP A 211 -4.40 3.38 16.71
N ASP A 212 -5.01 2.67 15.74
CA ASP A 212 -4.90 1.22 15.66
C ASP A 212 -3.51 0.74 15.23
N ILE A 213 -2.83 1.48 14.35
CA ILE A 213 -1.40 1.26 14.07
C ILE A 213 -0.57 1.43 15.35
N HIS A 214 -0.79 2.49 16.11
CA HIS A 214 -0.07 2.74 17.36
C HIS A 214 -0.31 1.61 18.37
N ARG A 215 -1.56 1.17 18.55
CA ARG A 215 -1.91 0.04 19.43
C ARG A 215 -1.22 -1.26 19.01
N LEU A 216 -1.11 -1.55 17.72
CA LEU A 216 -0.36 -2.71 17.25
C LEU A 216 1.14 -2.60 17.58
N LEU A 217 1.74 -1.42 17.39
CA LEU A 217 3.16 -1.21 17.64
C LEU A 217 3.55 -1.33 19.12
N VAL A 218 2.62 -1.28 20.06
CA VAL A 218 2.86 -1.61 21.47
C VAL A 218 3.41 -3.04 21.63
N TYR A 219 3.03 -3.96 20.75
CA TYR A 219 3.41 -5.38 20.81
C TYR A 219 4.69 -5.72 20.04
N LYS A 220 5.41 -4.72 19.51
CA LYS A 220 6.56 -4.92 18.61
C LYS A 220 7.74 -5.70 19.21
N GLU A 221 7.87 -5.72 20.53
CA GLU A 221 8.93 -6.45 21.25
C GLU A 221 8.48 -7.87 21.69
N ILE A 222 7.19 -8.20 21.56
CA ILE A 222 6.60 -9.46 22.06
C ILE A 222 6.19 -10.36 20.91
N ILE A 223 5.70 -9.79 19.81
CA ILE A 223 5.19 -10.53 18.65
C ILE A 223 6.26 -10.57 17.56
N PRO A 224 6.49 -11.72 16.90
CA PRO A 224 7.40 -11.79 15.76
C PRO A 224 7.03 -10.78 14.68
N ARG A 225 8.06 -10.13 14.09
CA ARG A 225 7.87 -9.09 13.08
C ARG A 225 6.98 -9.52 11.93
N SER A 226 7.17 -10.73 11.40
CA SER A 226 6.35 -11.27 10.31
C SER A 226 4.86 -11.33 10.66
N VAL A 227 4.53 -11.68 11.91
CA VAL A 227 3.15 -11.72 12.42
C VAL A 227 2.61 -10.31 12.61
N LEU A 228 3.40 -9.40 13.19
CA LEU A 228 2.96 -8.02 13.40
C LEU A 228 2.69 -7.30 12.07
N ILE A 229 3.53 -7.55 11.06
CA ILE A 229 3.33 -7.05 9.70
C ILE A 229 2.03 -7.58 9.10
N GLU A 230 1.66 -8.83 9.36
CA GLU A 230 0.39 -9.39 8.90
C GLU A 230 -0.81 -8.68 9.56
N TYR A 231 -0.73 -8.39 10.87
CA TYR A 231 -1.75 -7.56 11.53
C TYR A 231 -1.82 -6.15 10.94
N ILE A 232 -0.67 -5.51 10.67
CA ILE A 232 -0.62 -4.20 10.01
C ILE A 232 -1.29 -4.26 8.63
N LYS A 233 -1.08 -5.32 7.83
CA LYS A 233 -1.80 -5.53 6.56
C LYS A 233 -3.30 -5.60 6.79
N THR A 234 -3.74 -6.45 7.70
CA THR A 234 -5.17 -6.65 7.98
C THR A 234 -5.85 -5.33 8.37
N ILE A 235 -5.30 -4.58 9.32
CA ILE A 235 -5.91 -3.32 9.74
C ILE A 235 -5.83 -2.27 8.63
N THR A 236 -4.73 -2.21 7.86
CA THR A 236 -4.61 -1.28 6.73
C THR A 236 -5.67 -1.56 5.67
N SER A 237 -5.86 -2.82 5.29
CA SER A 237 -6.93 -3.24 4.38
C SER A 237 -8.32 -2.86 4.92
N PHE A 238 -8.56 -3.12 6.20
CA PHE A 238 -9.84 -2.82 6.84
C PHE A 238 -10.14 -1.32 6.84
N HIS A 239 -9.20 -0.49 7.30
CA HIS A 239 -9.38 0.96 7.32
C HIS A 239 -9.46 1.57 5.92
N LEU A 240 -8.74 1.04 4.93
CA LEU A 240 -8.85 1.49 3.55
C LEU A 240 -10.23 1.18 2.96
N ALA A 241 -10.79 -0.01 3.27
CA ALA A 241 -12.14 -0.38 2.87
C ALA A 241 -13.19 0.54 3.54
N LEU A 242 -13.12 0.72 4.85
CA LEU A 242 -14.01 1.61 5.60
C LEU A 242 -13.95 3.05 5.07
N TYR A 243 -12.74 3.57 4.85
CA TYR A 243 -12.55 4.91 4.29
C TYR A 243 -13.23 5.02 2.93
N SER A 244 -13.03 4.03 2.05
CA SER A 244 -13.63 4.01 0.71
C SER A 244 -15.16 4.00 0.77
N PHE A 245 -15.77 3.14 1.60
CA PHE A 245 -17.23 3.08 1.77
C PHE A 245 -17.80 4.38 2.35
N LYS A 246 -17.15 4.95 3.37
CA LYS A 246 -17.59 6.22 3.95
C LYS A 246 -17.51 7.35 2.93
N VAL A 247 -16.42 7.46 2.15
CA VAL A 247 -16.30 8.48 1.10
C VAL A 247 -17.40 8.33 0.05
N ILE A 248 -17.70 7.11 -0.40
CA ILE A 248 -18.78 6.84 -1.36
C ILE A 248 -20.13 7.35 -0.84
N ASN A 249 -20.41 7.17 0.45
CA ASN A 249 -21.68 7.59 1.05
C ASN A 249 -21.72 9.08 1.42
N TYR A 250 -20.57 9.68 1.79
CA TYR A 250 -20.50 11.02 2.35
C TYR A 250 -20.27 12.10 1.32
N LEU A 251 -19.51 11.83 0.25
CA LEU A 251 -19.21 12.84 -0.76
C LEU A 251 -20.48 13.48 -1.37
N PRO A 252 -21.55 12.72 -1.71
CA PRO A 252 -22.77 13.34 -2.21
C PRO A 252 -23.44 14.25 -1.17
N LYS A 253 -23.50 13.81 0.10
CA LYS A 253 -24.04 14.59 1.22
C LYS A 253 -23.25 15.88 1.45
N MET A 254 -21.91 15.82 1.30
CA MET A 254 -21.04 16.99 1.45
C MET A 254 -21.37 18.06 0.39
N ILE A 255 -21.63 17.65 -0.85
CA ILE A 255 -22.05 18.57 -1.92
C ILE A 255 -23.44 19.14 -1.63
N GLU A 256 -24.41 18.30 -1.23
CA GLU A 256 -25.77 18.76 -0.92
C GLU A 256 -25.80 19.79 0.22
N ASN A 257 -24.96 19.60 1.23
CA ASN A 257 -24.86 20.47 2.39
C ASN A 257 -23.91 21.66 2.20
N ASN A 258 -23.20 21.75 1.06
CA ASN A 258 -22.09 22.69 0.84
C ASN A 258 -21.07 22.71 2.01
N SER A 259 -20.73 21.53 2.53
CA SER A 259 -19.82 21.38 3.66
C SER A 259 -19.10 20.05 3.61
N ILE A 260 -17.80 20.05 3.88
CA ILE A 260 -17.01 18.82 4.09
C ILE A 260 -17.35 18.14 5.42
N GLU A 261 -17.99 18.85 6.35
CA GLU A 261 -18.43 18.29 7.61
C GLU A 261 -19.81 17.66 7.46
N VAL A 262 -19.86 16.34 7.58
CA VAL A 262 -21.10 15.56 7.63
C VAL A 262 -21.10 14.66 8.85
N ASN A 263 -22.29 14.35 9.36
CA ASN A 263 -22.46 13.43 10.47
C ASN A 263 -22.00 12.03 10.07
N ASP A 264 -21.21 11.37 10.94
CA ASP A 264 -20.79 9.98 10.74
C ASP A 264 -21.97 9.05 11.06
N ASP A 265 -22.83 8.81 10.07
CA ASP A 265 -24.03 7.99 10.16
C ASP A 265 -23.93 6.66 9.41
N TRP A 266 -22.79 6.38 8.76
CA TRP A 266 -22.53 5.16 8.02
C TRP A 266 -22.40 3.96 8.94
N LYS A 267 -23.15 2.92 8.61
CA LYS A 267 -23.23 1.66 9.35
C LYS A 267 -23.29 0.54 8.31
N VAL A 268 -22.79 -0.62 8.70
CA VAL A 268 -22.91 -1.83 7.91
C VAL A 268 -23.12 -3.02 8.83
N VAL A 269 -24.07 -3.87 8.47
CA VAL A 269 -24.25 -5.20 9.06
C VAL A 269 -23.47 -6.21 8.22
N VAL A 270 -22.56 -6.94 8.88
CA VAL A 270 -21.83 -8.05 8.27
C VAL A 270 -22.38 -9.35 8.83
N ASP A 271 -22.96 -10.18 7.97
CA ASP A 271 -23.38 -11.53 8.33
C ASP A 271 -22.18 -12.48 8.27
N VAL A 272 -21.79 -13.01 9.44
CA VAL A 272 -20.69 -13.97 9.60
C VAL A 272 -21.18 -15.40 9.83
N THR A 273 -22.47 -15.66 9.62
CA THR A 273 -23.08 -16.99 9.84
C THR A 273 -22.89 -17.96 8.68
N ASP A 274 -22.39 -17.47 7.53
CA ASP A 274 -22.25 -18.24 6.28
C ASP A 274 -23.58 -18.88 5.82
N ASN A 275 -24.71 -18.24 6.17
CA ASN A 275 -26.05 -18.71 5.87
C ASN A 275 -26.90 -17.59 5.26
N PHE A 276 -27.20 -17.70 3.97
CA PHE A 276 -28.03 -16.71 3.26
C PHE A 276 -29.48 -16.62 3.76
N GLU A 277 -29.95 -17.61 4.53
CA GLU A 277 -31.28 -17.63 5.14
C GLU A 277 -31.27 -17.22 6.62
N SER A 278 -30.12 -16.76 7.15
CA SER A 278 -30.05 -16.26 8.51
C SER A 278 -30.97 -15.05 8.71
N LYS A 279 -31.40 -14.81 9.95
CA LYS A 279 -32.16 -13.58 10.27
C LYS A 279 -31.35 -12.30 9.99
N ILE A 280 -30.02 -12.40 10.01
CA ILE A 280 -29.10 -11.27 9.82
C ILE A 280 -28.85 -11.00 8.34
N SER A 281 -28.95 -12.02 7.48
CA SER A 281 -28.66 -11.93 6.05
C SER A 281 -29.51 -10.85 5.37
N GLN A 282 -30.78 -10.70 5.76
CA GLN A 282 -31.69 -9.68 5.22
C GLN A 282 -31.17 -8.25 5.47
N PHE A 283 -30.61 -7.99 6.65
CA PHE A 283 -30.03 -6.68 6.98
C PHE A 283 -28.70 -6.46 6.23
N ALA A 284 -27.84 -7.48 6.17
CA ALA A 284 -26.57 -7.40 5.44
C ALA A 284 -26.78 -7.17 3.93
N ILE A 285 -27.76 -7.85 3.31
CA ILE A 285 -28.13 -7.67 1.90
C ILE A 285 -28.64 -6.25 1.67
N LYS A 286 -29.51 -5.74 2.54
CA LYS A 286 -30.03 -4.37 2.43
C LYS A 286 -28.94 -3.32 2.55
N ASP A 287 -28.01 -3.48 3.49
CA ASP A 287 -26.88 -2.55 3.64
C ASP A 287 -25.93 -2.63 2.44
N ALA A 288 -25.70 -3.83 1.89
CA ALA A 288 -24.93 -3.97 0.66
C ALA A 288 -25.60 -3.23 -0.50
N GLU A 289 -26.91 -3.40 -0.69
CA GLU A 289 -27.69 -2.70 -1.71
C GLU A 289 -27.59 -1.17 -1.57
N ILE A 290 -27.73 -0.64 -0.35
CA ILE A 290 -27.57 0.80 -0.07
C ILE A 290 -26.18 1.28 -0.51
N ASN A 291 -25.12 0.56 -0.14
CA ASN A 291 -23.75 0.91 -0.52
C ASN A 291 -23.53 0.85 -2.04
N TYR A 292 -24.07 -0.16 -2.73
CA TYR A 292 -23.98 -0.25 -4.19
C TYR A 292 -24.72 0.89 -4.89
N ASN A 293 -25.91 1.23 -4.41
CA ASN A 293 -26.71 2.32 -4.97
C ASN A 293 -26.05 3.70 -4.75
N ALA A 294 -25.26 3.86 -3.69
CA ALA A 294 -24.52 5.10 -3.43
C ALA A 294 -23.40 5.38 -4.45
N ILE A 295 -22.87 4.35 -5.14
CA ILE A 295 -21.76 4.49 -6.10
C ILE A 295 -22.09 5.48 -7.22
N TYR A 296 -23.30 5.43 -7.76
CA TYR A 296 -23.69 6.35 -8.85
C TYR A 296 -23.61 7.82 -8.40
N ASN A 297 -24.16 8.12 -7.22
CA ASN A 297 -24.15 9.47 -6.67
C ASN A 297 -22.72 9.92 -6.33
N TYR A 298 -21.88 9.03 -5.82
CA TYR A 298 -20.45 9.28 -5.62
C TYR A 298 -19.74 9.66 -6.93
N LEU A 299 -19.96 8.89 -8.01
CA LEU A 299 -19.34 9.18 -9.32
C LEU A 299 -19.80 10.53 -9.87
N LYS A 300 -21.09 10.84 -9.74
CA LYS A 300 -21.65 12.15 -10.12
C LYS A 300 -21.01 13.28 -9.32
N ALA A 301 -20.90 13.12 -8.01
CA ALA A 301 -20.28 14.09 -7.11
C ALA A 301 -18.79 14.32 -7.46
N GLY A 302 -18.02 13.25 -7.68
CA GLY A 302 -16.64 13.33 -8.11
C GLY A 302 -16.47 14.03 -9.47
N PHE A 303 -17.38 13.80 -10.42
CA PHE A 303 -17.39 14.51 -11.71
C PHE A 303 -17.67 16.01 -11.55
N GLN A 304 -18.63 16.40 -10.71
CA GLN A 304 -18.93 17.80 -10.42
C GLN A 304 -17.71 18.53 -9.84
N ILE A 305 -17.04 17.93 -8.86
CA ILE A 305 -15.83 18.50 -8.25
C ILE A 305 -14.72 18.63 -9.30
N ASN A 306 -14.48 17.58 -10.09
CA ASN A 306 -13.48 17.61 -11.15
C ASN A 306 -13.75 18.70 -12.20
N ALA A 307 -15.01 18.90 -12.57
CA ALA A 307 -15.41 19.93 -13.52
C ALA A 307 -15.15 21.33 -12.96
N ILE A 308 -15.48 21.58 -11.68
CA ILE A 308 -15.21 22.85 -11.01
C ILE A 308 -13.71 23.12 -10.95
N LEU A 309 -12.91 22.15 -10.47
CA LEU A 309 -11.45 22.28 -10.43
C LEU A 309 -10.86 22.63 -11.80
N THR A 310 -11.39 22.02 -12.87
CA THR A 310 -10.96 22.31 -14.26
C THR A 310 -11.37 23.71 -14.70
N VAL A 311 -12.58 24.16 -14.38
CA VAL A 311 -13.08 25.50 -14.75
C VAL A 311 -12.26 26.62 -14.08
N PHE A 312 -11.79 26.38 -12.86
CA PHE A 312 -11.01 27.35 -12.09
C PHE A 312 -9.49 27.14 -12.18
N ASP A 313 -9.01 26.23 -13.03
CA ASP A 313 -7.59 25.90 -13.19
C ASP A 313 -6.90 25.53 -11.85
N LEU A 314 -7.61 24.77 -11.01
CA LEU A 314 -7.16 24.33 -9.70
C LEU A 314 -6.56 22.92 -9.77
N ASP A 315 -5.38 22.76 -9.18
CA ASP A 315 -4.69 21.47 -9.12
C ASP A 315 -5.36 20.47 -8.17
N LYS A 316 -5.26 19.17 -8.49
CA LYS A 316 -5.76 18.07 -7.65
C LYS A 316 -4.77 17.61 -6.58
N ASN A 317 -3.74 18.40 -6.30
CA ASN A 317 -2.65 18.04 -5.39
C ASN A 317 -2.65 18.85 -4.09
N ASN A 318 -3.61 19.77 -3.90
CA ASN A 318 -3.70 20.63 -2.74
C ASN A 318 -5.12 20.66 -2.19
N SER A 319 -5.31 20.21 -0.95
CA SER A 319 -6.64 20.16 -0.31
C SER A 319 -7.28 21.52 -0.08
N ASN A 320 -6.50 22.62 -0.13
CA ASN A 320 -7.07 23.97 -0.09
C ASN A 320 -7.99 24.26 -1.28
N ASN A 321 -7.88 23.51 -2.37
CA ASN A 321 -8.74 23.66 -3.55
C ASN A 321 -10.13 23.02 -3.39
N LEU A 322 -10.41 22.35 -2.26
CA LEU A 322 -11.75 21.82 -1.93
C LEU A 322 -12.59 22.76 -1.04
N ILE A 323 -12.01 23.86 -0.55
CA ILE A 323 -12.65 24.81 0.38
C ILE A 323 -13.06 26.07 -0.40
#